data_AF-A0A0R2NVK1-F1
#
_entry.id   AF-A0A0R2NVK1-F1
#
_cell.length_a   1.000
_cell.length_b   1.000
_cell.length_c   1.000
_cell.angle_alpha   90.00
_cell.angle_beta   90.00
_cell.angle_gamma   90.00
#
_symmetry.space_group_name_H-M   'P 1'
#
loop_
_entity.id
_entity.type
_entity.pdbx_description
1 polymer ?
#
loop_
_entity_poly.entity_id
_entity_poly.type
_entity_poly.pdbx_seq_one_letter_code
_entity_poly.pdbx_strand_id
1 'polypeptide(L)'
;MNLIITCARHLEEDTEEELRDILDELGDSEIEVSISDMSGILTAQTKLDPIEVVKKMKEMLLDQPWSIRYCLRIIPIQKVIETKIEVIEMEISNISNQILDGETYRILIEKRNSDISSKEIITKIAHEIKNKVSLDFPDKIILIEILGGVTGISILKEADILSIEKTKRSMSE
;
A
#
# COMPACT_ATOMS: atom_id res chain seq x y z
N MET A 1 9.79 0.59 -6.99
CA MET A 1 8.51 1.19 -6.53
C MET A 1 8.46 1.14 -5.02
N ASN A 2 7.92 2.17 -4.39
CA ASN A 2 7.58 2.18 -2.95
C ASN A 2 6.18 2.77 -2.68
N LEU A 3 5.41 3.04 -3.74
CA LEU A 3 3.99 3.39 -3.66
C LEU A 3 3.20 2.61 -4.72
N ILE A 4 2.00 2.17 -4.36
CA ILE A 4 0.97 1.70 -5.29
C ILE A 4 -0.22 2.66 -5.20
N ILE A 5 -0.71 3.09 -6.36
CA ILE A 5 -1.81 4.02 -6.49
C ILE A 5 -2.89 3.35 -7.33
N THR A 6 -4.14 3.42 -6.88
CA THR A 6 -5.28 2.96 -7.67
C THR A 6 -6.09 4.15 -8.17
N CYS A 7 -6.62 4.07 -9.39
CA CYS A 7 -7.49 5.08 -9.99
C CYS A 7 -8.69 4.46 -10.70
N ALA A 8 -9.62 5.30 -11.18
CA ALA A 8 -10.65 4.82 -12.10
C ALA A 8 -10.02 4.44 -13.45
N ARG A 9 -10.64 3.49 -14.16
CA ARG A 9 -10.16 3.05 -15.47
C ARG A 9 -10.18 4.22 -16.46
N HIS A 10 -9.16 4.31 -17.30
CA HIS A 10 -8.96 5.36 -18.30
C HIS A 10 -8.62 6.75 -17.72
N LEU A 11 -8.33 6.84 -16.42
CA LEU A 11 -7.81 8.06 -15.76
C LEU A 11 -6.36 7.87 -15.29
N GLU A 12 -5.65 6.88 -15.81
CA GLU A 12 -4.28 6.58 -15.41
C GLU A 12 -3.33 7.75 -15.70
N GLU A 13 -3.43 8.39 -16.86
CA GLU A 13 -2.62 9.57 -17.22
C GLU A 13 -2.94 10.78 -16.31
N ASP A 14 -4.22 11.08 -16.09
CA ASP A 14 -4.63 12.15 -15.16
C ASP A 14 -4.15 11.90 -13.72
N THR A 15 -4.14 10.63 -13.29
CA THR A 15 -3.65 10.23 -11.97
C THR A 15 -2.13 10.37 -11.87
N GLU A 16 -1.41 10.06 -12.95
CA GLU A 16 0.05 10.27 -13.00
C GLU A 16 0.40 11.75 -12.84
N GLU A 17 -0.25 12.64 -13.58
CA GLU A 17 -0.02 14.09 -13.47
C GLU A 17 -0.33 14.60 -12.05
N GLU A 18 -1.49 14.23 -11.49
CA GLU A 18 -1.87 14.59 -10.12
C GLU A 18 -0.84 14.09 -9.09
N LEU A 19 -0.36 12.86 -9.24
CA LEU A 19 0.62 12.28 -8.32
C LEU A 19 1.98 12.99 -8.40
N ARG A 20 2.40 13.38 -9.61
CA ARG A 20 3.66 14.14 -9.81
C ARG A 20 3.58 15.50 -9.16
N ASP A 21 2.50 16.23 -9.36
CA ASP A 21 2.30 17.57 -8.77
C ASP A 21 2.31 17.50 -7.23
N ILE A 22 1.58 16.52 -6.66
CA ILE A 22 1.55 16.34 -5.20
C ILE A 22 2.94 15.99 -4.66
N LEU A 23 3.66 15.06 -5.29
CA LEU A 23 4.97 14.64 -4.79
C LEU A 23 6.05 15.71 -4.97
N ASP A 24 5.96 16.53 -6.01
CA ASP A 24 6.81 17.72 -6.16
C ASP A 24 6.61 18.70 -5.01
N GLU A 25 5.35 19.00 -4.65
CA GLU A 25 5.01 19.83 -3.48
C GLU A 25 5.54 19.24 -2.17
N LEU A 26 5.55 17.91 -2.05
CA LEU A 26 6.12 17.20 -0.90
C LEU A 26 7.66 17.14 -0.89
N GLY A 27 8.32 17.66 -1.93
CA GLY A 27 9.77 17.78 -2.02
C GLY A 27 10.46 16.72 -2.90
N ASP A 28 9.71 16.02 -3.75
CA ASP A 28 10.24 15.01 -4.67
C ASP A 28 9.90 15.25 -6.14
N SER A 29 10.62 16.19 -6.74
CA SER A 29 10.55 16.54 -8.17
C SER A 29 11.06 15.46 -9.13
N GLU A 30 11.77 14.45 -8.64
CA GLU A 30 12.41 13.39 -9.45
C GLU A 30 11.63 12.06 -9.36
N ILE A 31 10.35 12.12 -9.00
CA ILE A 31 9.47 10.96 -8.89
C ILE A 31 9.39 10.18 -10.21
N GLU A 32 9.62 8.86 -10.12
CA GLU A 32 9.34 7.93 -11.22
C GLU A 32 7.95 7.33 -11.03
N VAL A 33 7.01 7.71 -11.87
CA VAL A 33 5.67 7.10 -11.94
C VAL A 33 5.60 6.16 -13.14
N SER A 34 4.91 5.04 -13.00
CA SER A 34 4.69 4.07 -14.07
C SER A 34 3.25 3.58 -14.04
N ILE A 35 2.54 3.81 -15.14
CA ILE A 35 1.24 3.17 -15.41
C ILE A 35 1.49 1.69 -15.67
N SER A 36 0.83 0.82 -14.92
CA SER A 36 1.00 -0.63 -15.09
C SER A 36 0.11 -1.17 -16.20
N ASP A 37 0.41 -2.38 -16.69
CA ASP A 37 -0.47 -3.11 -17.62
C ASP A 37 -1.81 -3.53 -16.99
N MET A 38 -2.00 -3.27 -15.69
CA MET A 38 -3.22 -3.55 -14.95
C MET A 38 -4.05 -2.28 -14.87
N SER A 39 -5.22 -2.29 -15.50
CA SER A 39 -6.12 -1.12 -15.55
C SER A 39 -6.46 -0.60 -14.15
N GLY A 40 -6.34 0.72 -13.99
CA GLY A 40 -6.57 1.44 -12.75
C GLY A 40 -5.44 1.32 -11.72
N ILE A 41 -4.24 0.88 -12.11
CA ILE A 41 -3.09 0.73 -11.20
C ILE A 41 -1.86 1.44 -11.75
N LEU A 42 -1.31 2.31 -10.90
CA LEU A 42 -0.03 2.96 -11.08
C LEU A 42 0.92 2.52 -9.96
N THR A 43 2.20 2.58 -10.26
CA THR A 43 3.27 2.40 -9.28
C THR A 43 4.15 3.63 -9.31
N ALA A 44 4.74 3.99 -8.17
CA ALA A 44 5.69 5.09 -8.11
C ALA A 44 6.90 4.75 -7.24
N GLN A 45 8.02 5.38 -7.55
CA GLN A 45 9.27 5.32 -6.80
C GLN A 45 9.67 6.71 -6.35
N THR A 46 9.40 7.02 -5.09
CA THR A 46 9.83 8.26 -4.44
C THR A 46 11.11 8.03 -3.63
N LYS A 47 11.92 9.07 -3.43
CA LYS A 47 13.03 9.06 -2.47
C LYS A 47 12.58 9.28 -1.02
N LEU A 48 11.34 9.71 -0.83
CA LEU A 48 10.76 9.98 0.49
C LEU A 48 10.35 8.68 1.18
N ASP A 49 10.12 8.77 2.50
CA ASP A 49 9.51 7.67 3.24
C ASP A 49 8.06 7.47 2.77
N PRO A 50 7.68 6.28 2.29
CA PRO A 50 6.37 6.08 1.67
C PRO A 50 5.22 6.20 2.67
N ILE A 51 5.43 5.86 3.95
CA ILE A 51 4.38 5.98 4.98
C ILE A 51 4.13 7.46 5.29
N GLU A 52 5.21 8.24 5.46
CA GLU A 52 5.09 9.69 5.67
C GLU A 52 4.50 10.41 4.44
N VAL A 53 4.78 9.96 3.21
CA VAL A 53 4.11 10.48 2.01
C VAL A 53 2.59 10.29 2.10
N VAL A 54 2.14 9.07 2.41
CA VAL A 54 0.70 8.77 2.50
C VAL A 54 0.03 9.59 3.60
N LYS A 55 0.71 9.76 4.73
CA LYS A 55 0.25 10.59 5.83
C LYS A 55 0.12 12.06 5.43
N LYS A 56 1.11 12.64 4.74
CA LYS A 56 1.05 14.03 4.25
C LYS A 56 -0.05 14.21 3.19
N MET A 57 -0.20 13.28 2.25
CA MET A 57 -1.31 13.30 1.30
C MET A 57 -2.67 13.24 2.00
N LYS A 58 -2.77 12.50 3.11
CA LYS A 58 -3.99 12.46 3.93
C LYS A 58 -4.24 13.80 4.63
N GLU A 59 -3.21 14.45 5.16
CA GLU A 59 -3.31 15.80 5.75
C GLU A 59 -3.75 16.83 4.70
N MET A 60 -3.18 16.80 3.49
CA MET A 60 -3.58 17.64 2.35
C MET A 60 -5.05 17.43 1.98
N LEU A 61 -5.51 16.17 1.95
CA LEU A 61 -6.89 15.83 1.66
C LEU A 61 -7.87 16.35 2.73
N LEU A 62 -7.48 16.27 4.01
CA LEU A 62 -8.29 16.74 5.13
C LEU A 62 -8.36 18.27 5.19
N ASP A 63 -7.29 18.98 4.80
CA ASP A 63 -7.28 20.43 4.69
C ASP A 63 -8.08 20.91 3.47
N GLN A 64 -7.85 20.25 2.32
CA GLN A 64 -8.42 20.62 1.02
C GLN A 64 -9.00 19.37 0.33
N PRO A 65 -10.28 19.03 0.54
CA PRO A 65 -10.89 17.82 -0.04
C PRO A 65 -10.88 17.74 -1.57
N TRP A 66 -10.70 18.87 -2.26
CA TRP A 66 -10.62 18.96 -3.72
C TRP A 66 -9.20 18.81 -4.28
N SER A 67 -8.17 18.72 -3.41
CA SER A 67 -6.76 18.61 -3.79
C SER A 67 -6.44 17.29 -4.49
N ILE A 68 -7.16 16.22 -4.13
CA ILE A 68 -7.02 14.89 -4.73
C ILE A 68 -8.34 14.46 -5.36
N ARG A 69 -8.32 14.24 -6.67
CA ARG A 69 -9.47 13.97 -7.54
C ARG A 69 -9.41 12.59 -8.17
N TYR A 70 -8.25 12.17 -8.67
CA TYR A 70 -8.14 10.96 -9.50
C TYR A 70 -7.60 9.74 -8.76
N CYS A 71 -6.69 9.95 -7.80
CA CYS A 71 -6.28 8.89 -6.89
C CYS A 71 -7.48 8.37 -6.10
N LEU A 72 -7.60 7.05 -5.97
CA LEU A 72 -8.62 6.38 -5.15
C LEU A 72 -8.02 5.80 -3.86
N ARG A 73 -6.83 5.19 -3.98
CA ARG A 73 -6.04 4.67 -2.86
C ARG A 73 -4.57 4.96 -3.08
N ILE A 74 -3.86 5.27 -1.99
CA ILE A 74 -2.40 5.37 -1.97
C ILE A 74 -1.91 4.40 -0.90
N ILE A 75 -1.06 3.48 -1.33
CA ILE A 75 -0.62 2.33 -0.55
C ILE A 75 0.91 2.39 -0.44
N PRO A 76 1.47 2.53 0.77
CA PRO A 76 2.91 2.55 0.95
C PRO A 76 3.49 1.14 0.91
N ILE A 77 4.56 0.95 0.15
CA ILE A 77 5.27 -0.32 -0.02
C ILE A 77 6.68 -0.22 0.59
N GLN A 78 6.97 -1.07 1.58
CA GLN A 78 8.26 -1.07 2.27
C GLN A 78 9.30 -1.98 1.60
N LYS A 79 8.85 -3.08 0.99
CA LYS A 79 9.70 -4.07 0.31
C LYS A 79 9.09 -4.46 -1.03
N VAL A 80 9.92 -4.63 -2.04
CA VAL A 80 9.53 -5.16 -3.35
C VAL A 80 10.38 -6.38 -3.65
N ILE A 81 9.72 -7.48 -3.97
CA ILE A 81 10.35 -8.77 -4.24
C ILE A 81 9.73 -9.46 -5.44
N GLU A 82 10.39 -10.53 -5.90
CA GLU A 82 9.79 -11.47 -6.84
C GLU A 82 8.61 -12.21 -6.18
N THR A 83 7.55 -12.44 -6.95
CA THR A 83 6.36 -13.20 -6.51
C THR A 83 6.68 -14.69 -6.38
N LYS A 84 7.23 -15.08 -5.22
CA LYS A 84 7.45 -16.47 -4.81
C LYS A 84 7.11 -16.61 -3.33
N ILE A 85 6.41 -17.69 -2.98
CA ILE A 85 5.88 -17.89 -1.63
C ILE A 85 7.03 -17.91 -0.60
N GLU A 86 8.14 -18.56 -0.92
CA GLU A 86 9.31 -18.68 -0.04
C GLU A 86 9.99 -17.32 0.18
N VAL A 87 9.99 -16.45 -0.83
CA VAL A 87 10.58 -15.10 -0.73
C VAL A 87 9.65 -14.18 0.08
N ILE A 88 8.34 -14.29 -0.11
CA ILE A 88 7.34 -13.56 0.68
C ILE A 88 7.46 -13.91 2.17
N GLU A 89 7.50 -15.20 2.49
CA GLU A 89 7.65 -15.71 3.86
C GLU A 89 8.94 -15.20 4.52
N MET A 90 10.07 -15.31 3.81
CA MET A 90 11.37 -14.84 4.28
C MET A 90 11.36 -13.33 4.58
N GLU A 91 10.87 -12.50 3.66
CA GLU A 91 10.85 -11.06 3.86
C GLU A 91 9.92 -10.63 4.98
N ILE A 92 8.77 -11.28 5.14
CA ILE A 92 7.86 -11.00 6.26
C ILE A 92 8.53 -11.34 7.59
N SER A 93 9.25 -12.46 7.67
CA SER A 93 10.04 -12.80 8.84
C SER A 93 11.08 -11.72 9.17
N ASN A 94 11.78 -11.20 8.16
CA ASN A 94 12.79 -10.14 8.31
C ASN A 94 12.24 -8.82 8.86
N ILE A 95 10.99 -8.49 8.54
CA ILE A 95 10.36 -7.22 8.96
C ILE A 95 9.32 -7.40 10.08
N SER A 96 9.11 -8.62 10.55
CA SER A 96 8.10 -8.98 11.56
C SER A 96 8.28 -8.27 12.90
N ASN A 97 9.50 -7.80 13.20
CA ASN A 97 9.81 -6.98 14.37
C ASN A 97 9.07 -5.63 14.41
N GLN A 98 8.43 -5.21 13.32
CA GLN A 98 7.51 -4.06 13.29
C GLN A 98 6.16 -4.32 13.97
N ILE A 99 5.85 -5.58 14.28
CA ILE A 99 4.71 -6.00 15.10
C ILE A 99 5.26 -6.23 16.51
N LEU A 100 4.92 -5.33 17.44
CA LEU A 100 5.43 -5.34 18.80
C LEU A 100 4.76 -6.41 19.65
N ASP A 101 5.40 -6.79 20.75
CA ASP A 101 4.84 -7.73 21.71
C ASP A 101 3.46 -7.24 22.22
N GLY A 102 2.45 -8.10 22.11
CA GLY A 102 1.08 -7.80 22.51
C GLY A 102 0.22 -7.16 21.43
N GLU A 103 0.80 -6.65 20.34
CA GLU A 103 0.03 -6.20 19.17
C GLU A 103 -0.64 -7.39 18.47
N THR A 104 -1.77 -7.10 17.84
CA THR A 104 -2.51 -8.01 16.97
C THR A 104 -2.28 -7.67 15.51
N TYR A 105 -2.48 -8.65 14.63
CA TYR A 105 -2.32 -8.41 13.20
C TYR A 105 -3.38 -9.08 12.34
N ARG A 106 -3.53 -8.61 11.10
CA ARG A 106 -4.18 -9.34 10.01
C ARG A 106 -3.28 -9.40 8.80
N ILE A 107 -3.48 -10.42 7.98
CA ILE A 107 -2.84 -10.55 6.66
C ILE A 107 -3.85 -10.07 5.62
N LEU A 108 -3.46 -9.10 4.80
CA LEU A 108 -4.24 -8.60 3.67
C LEU A 108 -3.47 -8.91 2.38
N ILE A 109 -4.07 -9.72 1.51
CA ILE A 109 -3.49 -10.10 0.22
C ILE A 109 -4.38 -9.56 -0.87
N GLU A 110 -3.84 -8.67 -1.70
CA GLU A 110 -4.47 -8.21 -2.93
C GLU A 110 -3.66 -8.77 -4.10
N LYS A 111 -4.36 -9.35 -5.10
CA LYS A 111 -3.72 -10.00 -6.24
C LYS A 111 -4.26 -9.46 -7.56
N ARG A 112 -3.35 -9.22 -8.49
CA ARG A 112 -3.61 -8.88 -9.88
C ARG A 112 -2.70 -9.71 -10.77
N ASN A 113 -3.26 -10.31 -11.81
CA ASN A 113 -2.54 -11.15 -12.78
C ASN A 113 -1.66 -12.24 -12.14
N SER A 114 -2.13 -12.90 -11.06
CA SER A 114 -1.37 -13.94 -10.36
C SER A 114 -2.25 -15.06 -9.78
N ASP A 115 -1.83 -16.31 -10.04
CA ASP A 115 -2.51 -17.53 -9.59
C ASP A 115 -1.98 -18.08 -8.25
N ILE A 116 -1.01 -17.40 -7.63
CA ILE A 116 -0.41 -17.81 -6.35
C ILE A 116 -1.48 -17.99 -5.25
N SER A 117 -1.37 -19.04 -4.46
CA SER A 117 -2.39 -19.40 -3.47
C SER A 117 -2.36 -18.49 -2.24
N SER A 118 -3.39 -17.65 -2.08
CA SER A 118 -3.52 -16.80 -0.88
C SER A 118 -3.57 -17.63 0.41
N LYS A 119 -4.22 -18.80 0.37
CA LYS A 119 -4.30 -19.71 1.52
C LYS A 119 -2.93 -20.22 1.94
N GLU A 120 -2.08 -20.54 0.97
CA GLU A 120 -0.72 -21.03 1.23
C GLU A 120 0.16 -19.93 1.82
N ILE A 121 0.10 -18.72 1.25
CA ILE A 121 0.77 -17.53 1.78
C ILE A 121 0.36 -17.28 3.24
N ILE A 122 -0.95 -17.25 3.51
CA ILE A 122 -1.49 -17.04 4.87
C ILE A 122 -0.97 -18.11 5.83
N THR A 123 -1.01 -19.38 5.42
CA THR A 123 -0.59 -20.51 6.27
C THR A 123 0.87 -20.35 6.69
N LYS A 124 1.77 -20.09 5.72
CA LYS A 124 3.19 -19.91 5.98
C LYS A 124 3.49 -18.74 6.90
N ILE A 125 2.91 -17.58 6.61
CA ILE A 125 3.12 -16.37 7.43
C ILE A 125 2.60 -16.56 8.86
N ALA A 126 1.41 -17.16 9.01
CA ALA A 126 0.81 -17.37 10.32
C ALA A 126 1.62 -18.32 11.22
N HIS A 127 2.48 -19.17 10.65
CA HIS A 127 3.39 -20.01 11.42
C HIS A 127 4.62 -19.25 11.95
N GLU A 128 5.05 -18.21 11.25
CA GLU A 128 6.25 -17.43 11.60
C GLU A 128 5.97 -16.36 12.67
N ILE A 129 4.74 -15.84 12.73
CA ILE A 129 4.39 -14.70 13.59
C ILE A 129 3.67 -15.16 14.84
N LYS A 130 4.27 -14.87 16.00
CA LYS A 130 3.75 -15.29 17.32
C LYS A 130 2.56 -14.48 17.81
N ASN A 131 2.37 -13.27 17.28
CA ASN A 131 1.32 -12.34 17.67
C ASN A 131 -0.08 -12.94 17.43
N LYS A 132 -1.10 -12.39 18.08
CA LYS A 132 -2.48 -12.85 17.88
C LYS A 132 -3.06 -12.28 16.60
N VAL A 133 -3.81 -13.09 15.87
CA VAL A 133 -4.57 -12.63 14.70
C VAL A 133 -5.84 -11.93 15.15
N SER A 134 -6.13 -10.75 14.58
CA SER A 134 -7.38 -10.02 14.73
C SER A 134 -7.85 -9.58 13.34
N LEU A 135 -8.95 -10.15 12.85
CA LEU A 135 -9.43 -9.88 11.48
C LEU A 135 -10.14 -8.51 11.38
N ASP A 136 -10.90 -8.16 12.42
CA ASP A 136 -11.76 -6.99 12.43
C ASP A 136 -11.01 -5.73 12.89
N PHE A 137 -10.23 -5.85 13.99
CA PHE A 137 -9.53 -4.73 14.62
C PHE A 137 -8.06 -5.08 14.88
N PRO A 138 -7.23 -5.15 13.83
CA PRO A 138 -5.80 -5.39 13.98
C PRO A 138 -5.06 -4.11 14.41
N ASP A 139 -4.00 -4.25 15.21
CA ASP A 139 -3.05 -3.16 15.42
C ASP A 139 -2.16 -2.96 14.18
N LYS A 140 -1.86 -4.06 13.47
CA LYS A 140 -1.01 -4.09 12.27
C LYS A 140 -1.62 -4.89 11.12
N ILE A 141 -1.41 -4.41 9.90
CA ILE A 141 -1.77 -5.06 8.65
C ILE A 141 -0.48 -5.49 7.97
N ILE A 142 -0.31 -6.79 7.79
CA ILE A 142 0.70 -7.35 6.88
C ILE A 142 0.08 -7.32 5.50
N LEU A 143 0.44 -6.30 4.73
CA LEU A 143 -0.05 -6.08 3.39
C LEU A 143 0.86 -6.77 2.38
N ILE A 144 0.24 -7.53 1.47
CA ILE A 144 0.90 -8.24 0.36
C ILE A 144 0.17 -7.88 -0.93
N GLU A 145 0.78 -7.01 -1.72
CA GLU A 145 0.26 -6.53 -3.00
C GLU A 145 0.96 -7.26 -4.14
N ILE A 146 0.26 -8.18 -4.80
CA ILE A 146 0.82 -9.03 -5.85
C ILE A 146 0.41 -8.49 -7.22
N LEU A 147 1.38 -7.99 -7.97
CA LEU A 147 1.26 -7.43 -9.30
C LEU A 147 2.02 -8.33 -10.29
N GLY A 148 1.37 -9.42 -10.73
CA GLY A 148 2.00 -10.43 -11.57
C GLY A 148 3.23 -11.06 -10.91
N GLY A 149 4.40 -10.90 -11.54
CA GLY A 149 5.68 -11.44 -11.07
C GLY A 149 6.36 -10.62 -9.96
N VAL A 150 5.78 -9.48 -9.57
CA VAL A 150 6.32 -8.60 -8.52
C VAL A 150 5.36 -8.53 -7.35
N THR A 151 5.89 -8.57 -6.12
CA THR A 151 5.11 -8.45 -4.88
C THR A 151 5.64 -7.30 -4.03
N GLY A 152 4.75 -6.40 -3.62
CA GLY A 152 4.99 -5.39 -2.59
C GLY A 152 4.58 -5.90 -1.21
N ILE A 153 5.40 -5.66 -0.19
CA ILE A 153 5.14 -6.05 1.19
C ILE A 153 5.30 -4.83 2.11
N SER A 154 4.36 -4.70 3.05
CA SER A 154 4.42 -3.71 4.14
C SER A 154 3.80 -4.22 5.43
N ILE A 155 4.27 -3.72 6.56
CA ILE A 155 3.59 -3.84 7.86
C ILE A 155 3.11 -2.45 8.28
N LEU A 156 1.80 -2.25 8.23
CA LEU A 156 1.15 -0.93 8.29
C LEU A 156 0.13 -0.86 9.42
N LYS A 157 -0.20 0.33 9.89
CA LYS A 157 -1.48 0.59 10.57
C LYS A 157 -2.56 0.83 9.53
N GLU A 158 -3.83 0.67 9.91
CA GLU A 158 -4.94 0.99 9.00
C GLU A 158 -4.91 2.45 8.53
N ALA A 159 -4.46 3.36 9.39
CA ALA A 159 -4.33 4.78 9.07
C ALA A 159 -3.23 5.10 8.04
N ASP A 160 -2.28 4.19 7.81
CA ASP A 160 -1.13 4.37 6.90
C ASP A 160 -1.52 4.07 5.44
N ILE A 161 -2.72 3.53 5.20
CA ILE A 161 -3.28 3.38 3.85
C ILE A 161 -4.31 4.49 3.64
N LEU A 162 -4.10 5.32 2.62
CA LEU A 162 -5.05 6.37 2.28
C LEU A 162 -6.09 5.82 1.31
N SER A 163 -7.35 5.86 1.72
CA SER A 163 -8.51 5.70 0.83
C SER A 163 -9.23 7.04 0.72
N ILE A 164 -9.24 7.61 -0.47
CA ILE A 164 -9.74 8.97 -0.70
C ILE A 164 -11.24 9.06 -0.39
N GLU A 165 -12.04 8.13 -0.90
CA GLU A 165 -13.49 8.08 -0.68
C GLU A 165 -13.85 7.89 0.80
N LYS A 166 -13.20 6.94 1.50
CA LYS A 166 -13.45 6.70 2.92
C LYS A 166 -13.08 7.92 3.77
N THR A 167 -11.94 8.55 3.47
CA THR A 167 -11.48 9.74 4.20
C THR A 167 -12.46 10.89 4.00
N LYS A 168 -12.86 11.21 2.75
CA LYS A 168 -13.86 12.25 2.48
C LYS A 168 -15.21 12.00 3.16
N ARG A 169 -15.68 10.75 3.21
CA ARG A 169 -16.92 10.40 3.92
C ARG A 169 -16.84 10.69 5.42
N SER A 170 -15.73 10.32 6.06
CA SER A 170 -15.54 10.55 7.50
C SER A 170 -15.48 12.03 7.91
N MET A 171 -15.27 12.94 6.97
CA MET A 171 -15.29 14.40 7.21
C MET A 171 -16.71 14.98 7.23
N SER A 172 -17.69 14.22 6.71
CA SER A 172 -19.09 14.65 6.60
C SER A 172 -19.97 14.09 7.71
N GLU A 173 -19.38 13.24 8.58
CA GLU A 173 -20.00 12.65 9.77
C GLU A 173 -19.64 13.46 11.02
#